data_AF-W6NH56-F1
#
_entry.id   AF-W6NH56-F1
#
_cell.length_a   1.000
_cell.length_b   1.000
_cell.length_c   1.000
_cell.angle_alpha   90.00
_cell.angle_beta   90.00
_cell.angle_gamma   90.00
#
_symmetry.space_group_name_H-M   'P 1'
#
loop_
_entity.id
_entity.type
_entity.pdbx_description
1 polymer ?
#
loop_
_entity_poly.entity_id
_entity_poly.type
_entity_poly.pdbx_seq_one_letter_code
_entity_poly.pdbx_strand_id
1 'polypeptide(L)'
;MGTLMVGFLEQRRIEANSVGHGYDKIFGRCLDDKLTAVDVQDAYVCAHHQILNFVRLCELVVGNAPNIRCITLRTGMDARNNQLAFDELTRSLEKVNVVLKVEFIPSLHDREIRFNNGWIVKIGRGLDYFKNPGKYVLGASDMNFRQCHETTVDIMRQKK
;
A
#
# COMPACT_ATOMS: atom_id res chain seq x y z
N MET A 1 -7.12 15.83 -20.89
CA MET A 1 -6.15 15.49 -19.83
C MET A 1 -6.12 16.63 -18.83
N GLY A 2 -6.69 16.46 -17.64
CA GLY A 2 -6.69 17.49 -16.61
C GLY A 2 -5.32 17.58 -15.94
N THR A 3 -4.75 18.78 -15.87
CA THR A 3 -3.51 19.01 -15.12
C THR A 3 -3.81 18.84 -13.64
N LEU A 4 -3.13 17.89 -13.02
CA LEU A 4 -3.26 17.60 -11.59
C LEU A 4 -2.55 18.73 -10.82
N MET A 5 -3.30 19.70 -10.29
CA MET A 5 -2.71 20.77 -9.46
C MET A 5 -2.30 20.20 -8.10
N VAL A 6 -1.00 19.94 -7.94
CA VAL A 6 -0.44 19.44 -6.69
C VAL A 6 -0.32 20.58 -5.69
N GLY A 7 -0.95 20.44 -4.52
CA GLY A 7 -0.92 21.39 -3.42
C GLY A 7 0.21 21.15 -2.43
N PHE A 8 0.72 19.92 -2.42
CA PHE A 8 1.79 19.48 -1.55
C PHE A 8 2.55 18.35 -2.25
N LEU A 9 3.88 18.39 -2.20
CA LEU A 9 4.76 17.32 -2.65
C LEU A 9 5.88 17.16 -1.63
N GLU A 10 6.04 15.94 -1.12
CA GLU A 10 7.19 15.52 -0.34
C GLU A 10 7.79 14.29 -1.01
N GLN A 11 9.05 14.40 -1.42
CA GLN A 11 9.83 13.27 -1.91
C GLN A 11 10.73 12.77 -0.79
N ARG A 12 10.75 11.46 -0.58
CA ARG A 12 11.66 10.79 0.34
C ARG A 12 12.50 9.77 -0.42
N ARG A 13 13.78 9.70 -0.08
CA ARG A 13 14.65 8.61 -0.50
C ARG A 13 14.81 7.62 0.65
N ILE A 14 14.51 6.36 0.38
CA ILE A 14 14.80 5.23 1.25
C ILE A 14 16.15 4.69 0.79
N GLU A 15 17.18 4.84 1.63
CA GLU A 15 18.53 4.36 1.32
C GLU A 15 18.61 2.83 1.45
N ALA A 16 19.52 2.20 0.71
CA ALA A 16 19.73 0.77 0.84
C ALA A 16 20.09 0.36 2.29
N ASN A 17 19.44 -0.69 2.80
CA ASN A 17 19.61 -1.22 4.16
C ASN A 17 19.12 -0.31 5.30
N SER A 18 18.53 0.85 4.99
CA SER A 18 17.92 1.71 6.01
C SER A 18 16.69 1.04 6.65
N VAL A 19 16.36 1.48 7.87
CA VAL A 19 15.22 1.03 8.68
C VAL A 19 14.38 2.25 9.09
N GLY A 20 13.22 2.04 9.72
CA GLY A 20 12.32 3.12 10.11
C GLY A 20 11.37 3.56 9.00
N HIS A 21 11.15 2.69 8.02
CA HIS A 21 10.29 2.95 6.87
C HIS A 21 9.06 2.02 6.86
N GLY A 22 8.49 1.73 8.03
CA GLY A 22 7.21 1.05 8.11
C GLY A 22 6.11 1.84 7.40
N TYR A 23 5.03 1.15 7.03
CA TYR A 23 3.91 1.78 6.34
C TYR A 23 3.26 2.93 7.13
N ASP A 24 3.28 2.88 8.46
CA ASP A 24 2.82 3.98 9.30
C ASP A 24 3.61 5.28 9.02
N LYS A 25 4.92 5.17 8.75
CA LYS A 25 5.77 6.32 8.44
C LYS A 25 5.52 6.88 7.04
N ILE A 26 5.19 6.01 6.09
CA ILE A 26 4.94 6.39 4.70
C ILE A 26 3.52 6.94 4.50
N PHE A 27 2.52 6.20 4.98
CA PHE A 27 1.12 6.47 4.68
C PHE A 27 0.36 7.17 5.81
N GLY A 28 0.92 7.30 7.01
CA GLY A 28 0.20 7.82 8.18
C GLY A 28 -0.45 9.19 7.95
N ARG A 29 0.18 10.08 7.17
CA ARG A 29 -0.39 11.40 6.84
C ARG A 29 -1.58 11.34 5.86
N CYS A 30 -1.76 10.23 5.17
CA CYS A 30 -2.84 10.02 4.22
C CYS A 30 -4.13 9.52 4.90
N LEU A 31 -4.05 9.14 6.18
CA LEU A 31 -5.14 8.51 6.93
C LEU A 31 -5.78 9.55 7.85
N ASP A 32 -7.06 9.81 7.60
CA ASP A 32 -7.89 10.69 8.41
C ASP A 32 -9.35 10.19 8.42
N ASP A 33 -10.20 10.88 9.16
CA ASP A 33 -11.63 10.60 9.24
C ASP A 33 -12.39 10.85 7.92
N LYS A 34 -11.82 11.60 6.98
CA LYS A 34 -12.44 11.88 5.67
C LYS A 34 -12.18 10.78 4.66
N LEU A 35 -11.21 9.90 4.92
CA LEU A 35 -10.88 8.79 4.04
C LEU A 35 -11.99 7.74 4.06
N THR A 36 -12.61 7.50 2.91
CA THR A 36 -13.66 6.46 2.76
C THR A 36 -13.32 5.40 1.72
N ALA A 37 -12.36 5.68 0.84
CA ALA A 37 -11.86 4.73 -0.15
C ALA A 37 -10.36 4.88 -0.44
N VAL A 38 -9.70 3.74 -0.62
CA VAL A 38 -8.29 3.63 -1.04
C VAL A 38 -8.21 2.80 -2.32
N ASP A 39 -7.37 3.23 -3.24
CA ASP A 39 -7.13 2.60 -4.53
C ASP A 39 -5.63 2.31 -4.67
N VAL A 40 -5.26 1.04 -4.73
CA VAL A 40 -3.89 0.55 -4.74
C VAL A 40 -3.60 -0.04 -6.11
N GLN A 41 -2.64 0.54 -6.83
CA GLN A 41 -2.11 -0.01 -8.07
C GLN A 41 -0.69 -0.48 -7.80
N ASP A 42 -0.48 -1.79 -7.86
CA ASP A 42 0.83 -2.40 -7.73
C ASP A 42 0.83 -3.75 -8.46
N ALA A 43 1.56 -3.81 -9.58
CA ALA A 43 1.62 -4.98 -10.44
C ALA A 43 2.19 -6.24 -9.75
N TYR A 44 2.87 -6.09 -8.61
CA TYR A 44 3.63 -7.14 -7.96
C TYR A 44 2.96 -7.67 -6.70
N VAL A 45 1.66 -7.42 -6.43
CA VAL A 45 0.98 -8.10 -5.31
C VAL A 45 0.62 -9.52 -5.75
N CYS A 46 1.60 -10.43 -5.72
CA CYS A 46 1.46 -11.81 -6.21
C CYS A 46 2.08 -12.86 -5.28
N ALA A 47 3.38 -12.77 -4.98
CA ALA A 47 4.04 -13.72 -4.08
C ALA A 47 3.51 -13.57 -2.64
N HIS A 48 3.66 -14.63 -1.83
CA HIS A 48 3.14 -14.66 -0.46
C HIS A 48 3.55 -13.43 0.38
N HIS A 49 4.83 -13.04 0.35
CA HIS A 49 5.29 -11.87 1.10
C HIS A 49 4.74 -10.54 0.57
N GLN A 50 4.42 -10.46 -0.73
CA GLN A 50 3.81 -9.29 -1.37
C GLN A 50 2.34 -9.17 -0.99
N ILE A 51 1.62 -10.29 -0.91
CA ILE A 51 0.25 -10.33 -0.38
C ILE A 51 0.25 -9.93 1.10
N LEU A 52 1.19 -10.43 1.91
CA LEU A 52 1.32 -9.99 3.31
C LEU A 52 1.64 -8.49 3.43
N ASN A 53 2.44 -7.94 2.51
CA ASN A 53 2.67 -6.51 2.42
C ASN A 53 1.36 -5.74 2.12
N PHE A 54 0.50 -6.25 1.25
CA PHE A 54 -0.84 -5.67 1.06
C PHE A 54 -1.72 -5.78 2.30
N VAL A 55 -1.74 -6.93 2.98
CA VAL A 55 -2.47 -7.12 4.25
C VAL A 55 -2.07 -6.07 5.29
N ARG A 56 -0.76 -5.84 5.50
CA ARG A 56 -0.26 -4.83 6.43
C ARG A 56 -0.72 -3.40 6.09
N LEU A 57 -0.83 -3.08 4.79
CA LEU A 57 -1.40 -1.81 4.36
C LEU A 57 -2.89 -1.74 4.74
N CYS A 58 -3.67 -2.80 4.50
CA CYS A 58 -5.07 -2.85 4.89
C CYS A 58 -5.25 -2.69 6.40
N GLU A 59 -4.45 -3.37 7.23
CA GLU A 59 -4.46 -3.24 8.70
C GLU A 59 -4.20 -1.79 9.14
N LEU A 60 -3.19 -1.14 8.54
CA LEU A 60 -2.88 0.26 8.83
C LEU A 60 -4.06 1.18 8.47
N VAL A 61 -4.65 1.00 7.29
CA VAL A 61 -5.78 1.82 6.82
C VAL A 61 -6.99 1.63 7.75
N VAL A 62 -7.39 0.38 8.01
CA VAL A 62 -8.55 0.06 8.87
C VAL A 62 -8.33 0.58 10.30
N GLY A 63 -7.11 0.48 10.83
CA GLY A 63 -6.79 0.93 12.18
C GLY A 63 -6.76 2.45 12.36
N ASN A 64 -6.60 3.23 11.27
CA ASN A 64 -6.38 4.68 11.36
C ASN A 64 -7.37 5.54 10.55
N ALA A 65 -8.25 4.93 9.75
CA ALA A 65 -9.27 5.61 8.97
C ALA A 65 -10.67 5.10 9.35
N PRO A 66 -11.34 5.68 10.37
CA PRO A 66 -12.57 5.12 10.95
C PRO A 66 -13.75 5.03 9.96
N ASN A 67 -13.74 5.83 8.90
CA ASN A 67 -14.79 5.88 7.90
C ASN A 67 -14.45 5.12 6.60
N ILE A 68 -13.36 4.34 6.58
CA ILE A 68 -13.03 3.50 5.44
C ILE A 68 -14.17 2.49 5.15
N ARG A 69 -14.53 2.36 3.87
CA ARG A 69 -15.56 1.42 3.40
C ARG A 69 -15.13 0.59 2.21
N CYS A 70 -14.14 1.05 1.45
CA CYS A 70 -13.71 0.38 0.22
C CYS A 70 -12.20 0.44 0.05
N ILE A 71 -11.60 -0.70 -0.23
CA ILE A 71 -10.22 -0.81 -0.71
C ILE A 71 -10.26 -1.51 -2.06
N THR A 72 -9.64 -0.92 -3.07
CA THR A 72 -9.46 -1.54 -4.39
C THR A 72 -7.99 -1.88 -4.57
N LEU A 73 -7.69 -3.12 -4.91
CA LEU A 73 -6.38 -3.57 -5.37
C LEU A 73 -6.44 -3.83 -6.87
N ARG A 74 -5.60 -3.15 -7.64
CA ARG A 74 -5.27 -3.49 -9.02
C ARG A 74 -3.86 -4.06 -9.07
N THR A 75 -3.75 -5.30 -9.51
CA THR A 75 -2.48 -6.04 -9.55
C THR A 75 -2.30 -6.75 -10.89
N GLY A 76 -1.11 -7.29 -11.14
CA GLY A 76 -0.79 -7.99 -12.39
C GLY A 76 -1.57 -9.30 -12.55
N MET A 77 -1.71 -9.77 -13.79
CA MET A 77 -2.47 -10.99 -14.12
C MET A 77 -1.94 -12.26 -13.42
N ASP A 78 -0.64 -12.34 -13.15
CA ASP A 78 -0.02 -13.48 -12.46
C ASP A 78 -0.60 -13.68 -11.05
N ALA A 79 -1.04 -12.59 -10.41
CA ALA A 79 -1.66 -12.63 -9.09
C ALA A 79 -2.98 -13.40 -9.08
N ARG A 80 -3.63 -13.62 -10.23
CA ARG A 80 -4.91 -14.35 -10.32
C ARG A 80 -4.80 -15.78 -9.79
N ASN A 81 -3.61 -16.38 -9.85
CA ASN A 81 -3.35 -17.69 -9.26
C ASN A 81 -3.49 -17.71 -7.72
N ASN A 82 -3.49 -16.55 -7.07
CA ASN A 82 -3.66 -16.38 -5.63
C ASN A 82 -5.09 -15.97 -5.24
N GLN A 83 -6.09 -16.22 -6.08
CA GLN A 83 -7.49 -15.84 -5.82
C GLN A 83 -7.98 -16.25 -4.42
N LEU A 84 -7.65 -17.45 -3.96
CA LEU A 84 -8.06 -17.94 -2.63
C LEU A 84 -7.53 -17.07 -1.48
N ALA A 85 -6.29 -16.57 -1.59
CA ALA A 85 -5.71 -15.68 -0.59
C ALA A 85 -6.41 -14.31 -0.58
N PHE A 86 -6.77 -13.79 -1.76
CA PHE A 86 -7.54 -12.56 -1.87
C PHE A 86 -8.98 -12.70 -1.38
N ASP A 87 -9.61 -13.86 -1.60
CA ASP A 87 -10.95 -14.15 -1.09
C ASP A 87 -10.95 -14.27 0.44
N GLU A 88 -9.89 -14.85 1.03
CA GLU A 88 -9.70 -14.88 2.48
C GLU A 88 -9.57 -13.48 3.07
N LEU A 89 -8.73 -12.63 2.48
CA LEU A 89 -8.59 -11.24 2.91
C LEU A 89 -9.90 -10.45 2.74
N THR A 90 -10.62 -10.67 1.63
CA THR A 90 -11.94 -10.06 1.38
C THR A 90 -12.91 -10.38 2.51
N ARG A 91 -13.08 -11.67 2.85
CA ARG A 91 -13.95 -12.10 3.97
C ARG A 91 -13.48 -11.55 5.31
N SER A 92 -12.18 -11.37 5.51
CA SER A 92 -11.65 -10.78 6.74
C SER A 92 -12.01 -9.30 6.88
N LEU A 93 -11.90 -8.53 5.78
CA LEU A 93 -12.24 -7.11 5.75
C LEU A 93 -13.75 -6.86 5.84
N GLU A 94 -14.58 -7.75 5.29
CA GLU A 94 -16.04 -7.68 5.41
C GLU A 94 -16.51 -7.71 6.87
N LYS A 95 -15.84 -8.48 7.75
CA LYS A 95 -16.17 -8.53 9.19
C LYS A 95 -16.02 -7.18 9.90
N VAL A 96 -15.26 -6.26 9.33
CA VAL A 96 -15.08 -4.88 9.82
C VAL A 96 -15.73 -3.86 8.89
N ASN A 97 -16.69 -4.29 8.06
CA ASN A 97 -17.48 -3.47 7.14
C ASN A 97 -16.66 -2.74 6.07
N VAL A 98 -15.59 -3.38 5.60
CA VAL A 98 -14.74 -2.88 4.50
C VAL A 98 -14.83 -3.83 3.32
N VAL A 99 -15.25 -3.31 2.17
CA VAL A 99 -15.27 -4.07 0.91
C VAL A 99 -13.88 -4.05 0.29
N LEU A 100 -13.34 -5.22 -0.03
CA LEU A 100 -12.15 -5.36 -0.87
C LEU A 100 -12.57 -5.72 -2.30
N LYS A 101 -12.09 -4.96 -3.28
CA LYS A 101 -12.20 -5.27 -4.71
C LYS A 101 -10.81 -5.61 -5.24
N VAL A 102 -10.67 -6.76 -5.89
CA VAL A 102 -9.41 -7.15 -6.54
C VAL A 102 -9.61 -7.24 -8.04
N GLU A 103 -8.83 -6.46 -8.78
CA GLU A 103 -8.84 -6.36 -10.22
C GLU A 103 -7.47 -6.79 -10.78
N PHE A 104 -7.48 -7.67 -11.77
CA PHE A 104 -6.27 -8.16 -12.43
C PHE A 104 -6.09 -7.47 -13.77
N ILE A 105 -4.96 -6.78 -13.94
CA ILE A 105 -4.69 -5.91 -15.08
C ILE A 105 -3.48 -6.46 -15.87
N PRO A 106 -3.64 -6.81 -17.16
CA PRO A 106 -2.57 -7.43 -17.98
C PRO A 106 -1.30 -6.60 -18.13
N SER A 107 -1.42 -5.27 -18.23
CA SER A 107 -0.32 -4.35 -18.54
C SER A 107 -0.22 -3.24 -17.49
N LEU A 108 -0.31 -3.62 -16.21
CA LEU A 108 -0.10 -2.68 -15.11
C LEU A 108 1.39 -2.47 -14.87
N HIS A 109 1.82 -1.21 -14.89
CA HIS A 109 3.19 -0.81 -14.57
C HIS A 109 3.25 0.22 -13.44
N ASP A 110 2.15 0.92 -13.20
CA ASP A 110 2.06 1.97 -12.19
C ASP A 110 2.12 1.39 -10.78
N ARG A 111 2.85 2.09 -9.91
CA ARG A 111 3.00 1.80 -8.48
C ARG A 111 2.52 3.04 -7.72
N GLU A 112 1.20 3.14 -7.60
CA GLU A 112 0.52 4.33 -7.13
C GLU A 112 -0.64 3.96 -6.19
N ILE A 113 -0.74 4.66 -5.08
CA ILE A 113 -1.80 4.47 -4.10
C ILE A 113 -2.53 5.80 -3.97
N ARG A 114 -3.84 5.80 -4.25
CA ARG A 114 -4.70 6.98 -4.17
C ARG A 114 -5.66 6.85 -3.00
N PHE A 115 -5.78 7.95 -2.28
CA PHE A 115 -6.69 8.10 -1.16
C PHE A 115 -7.74 9.13 -1.57
N ASN A 116 -9.03 8.81 -1.41
CA ASN A 116 -10.10 9.69 -1.92
C ASN A 116 -10.27 11.02 -1.15
N ASN A 117 -9.47 11.24 -0.10
CA ASN A 117 -9.29 12.53 0.57
C ASN A 117 -8.22 13.43 -0.09
N GLY A 118 -7.71 13.03 -1.26
CA GLY A 118 -6.84 13.82 -2.13
C GLY A 118 -5.35 13.49 -2.04
N TRP A 119 -4.96 12.51 -1.22
CA TRP A 119 -3.57 12.05 -1.17
C TRP A 119 -3.26 11.04 -2.27
N ILE A 120 -2.03 11.09 -2.78
CA ILE A 120 -1.47 10.13 -3.72
C ILE A 120 -0.06 9.80 -3.24
N VAL A 121 0.27 8.51 -3.18
CA VAL A 121 1.62 8.04 -2.85
C VAL A 121 2.13 7.18 -3.98
N LYS A 122 3.29 7.54 -4.54
CA LYS A 122 4.00 6.74 -5.54
C LYS A 122 5.26 6.18 -4.93
N ILE A 123 5.52 4.89 -5.14
CA ILE A 123 6.70 4.23 -4.58
C ILE A 123 7.42 3.51 -5.70
N GLY A 124 8.71 3.81 -5.87
CA GLY A 124 9.53 3.25 -6.92
C GLY A 124 9.59 1.73 -6.94
N ARG A 125 9.27 1.04 -5.83
CA ARG A 125 9.16 -0.44 -5.71
C ARG A 125 7.77 -0.93 -5.30
N GLY A 126 6.78 -0.05 -5.23
CA GLY A 126 5.44 -0.40 -4.76
C GLY A 126 5.46 -0.72 -3.27
N LEU A 127 4.69 -1.72 -2.86
CA LEU A 127 4.63 -2.22 -1.49
C LEU A 127 5.82 -3.15 -1.14
N ASP A 128 6.61 -3.60 -2.13
CA ASP A 128 7.66 -4.60 -1.94
C ASP A 128 9.08 -3.99 -1.85
N TYR A 129 9.26 -2.97 -1.01
CA TYR A 129 10.57 -2.37 -0.75
C TYR A 129 11.31 -2.94 0.47
N PHE A 130 10.73 -3.89 1.20
CA PHE A 130 11.39 -4.50 2.36
C PHE A 130 12.30 -5.66 1.95
N LYS A 131 13.43 -5.83 2.63
CA LYS A 131 14.30 -7.00 2.49
C LYS A 131 13.80 -8.16 3.34
N ASN A 132 14.16 -9.38 2.96
CA ASN A 132 13.95 -10.55 3.81
C ASN A 132 14.79 -10.41 5.10
N PRO A 133 14.16 -10.38 6.29
CA PRO A 133 14.90 -10.22 7.54
C PRO A 133 15.56 -11.52 8.05
N GLY A 134 15.12 -12.70 7.58
CA GLY A 134 15.39 -13.97 8.26
C GLY A 134 14.28 -14.35 9.26
N LYS A 135 14.34 -15.55 9.84
CA LYS A 135 13.20 -16.15 10.56
C LYS A 135 12.98 -15.62 11.99
N TYR A 136 14.05 -15.42 12.76
CA TYR A 136 14.00 -15.11 14.19
C TYR A 136 14.90 -13.93 14.54
N VAL A 137 14.64 -12.78 13.91
CA VAL A 137 15.44 -11.56 14.10
C VAL A 137 14.56 -10.36 14.40
N LEU A 138 15.18 -9.28 14.89
CA LEU A 138 14.52 -7.99 14.96
C LEU A 138 14.12 -7.55 13.55
N GLY A 139 12.89 -7.03 13.44
CA GLY A 139 12.31 -6.76 12.15
C GLY A 139 11.87 -8.03 11.42
N ALA A 140 11.50 -9.11 12.12
CA ALA A 140 10.70 -10.22 11.54
C ALA A 140 9.19 -9.97 11.64
N SER A 141 8.74 -9.13 12.58
CA SER A 141 7.34 -8.74 12.74
C SER A 141 7.14 -7.26 12.40
N ASP A 142 7.71 -6.37 13.21
CA ASP A 142 7.58 -4.92 13.01
C ASP A 142 8.43 -4.43 11.83
N MET A 143 7.77 -3.85 10.83
CA MET A 143 8.37 -3.35 9.60
C MET A 143 9.29 -2.15 9.83
N ASN A 144 9.15 -1.41 10.93
CA ASN A 144 10.03 -0.29 11.26
C ASN A 144 11.45 -0.73 11.61
N PHE A 145 11.67 -1.98 12.00
CA PHE A 145 13.03 -2.50 12.22
C PHE A 145 13.61 -3.27 11.03
N ARG A 146 12.88 -3.34 9.91
CA ARG A 146 13.28 -4.13 8.75
C ARG A 146 14.05 -3.30 7.74
N GLN A 147 15.17 -3.85 7.30
CA GLN A 147 16.00 -3.23 6.26
C GLN A 147 15.21 -3.12 4.94
N CYS A 148 15.40 -2.01 4.25
CA CYS A 148 14.74 -1.74 2.98
C CYS A 148 15.71 -1.85 1.79
N HIS A 149 15.16 -2.21 0.63
CA HIS A 149 15.77 -1.93 -0.66
C HIS A 149 15.72 -0.42 -0.93
N GLU A 150 16.70 0.08 -1.66
CA GLU A 150 16.69 1.47 -2.09
C GLU A 150 15.46 1.77 -2.95
N THR A 151 14.77 2.88 -2.65
CA THR A 151 13.64 3.36 -3.45
C THR A 151 13.32 4.84 -3.19
N THR A 152 12.51 5.43 -4.05
CA THR A 152 11.96 6.78 -3.88
C THR A 152 10.48 6.68 -3.57
N VAL A 153 10.02 7.54 -2.67
CA VAL A 153 8.61 7.70 -2.28
C VAL A 153 8.19 9.13 -2.54
N ASP A 154 7.20 9.34 -3.39
CA ASP A 154 6.58 10.65 -3.62
C ASP A 154 5.21 10.68 -2.94
N ILE A 155 5.05 11.56 -1.95
CA ILE A 155 3.80 11.80 -1.24
C ILE A 155 3.23 13.14 -1.73
N MET A 156 2.06 13.08 -2.37
CA MET A 156 1.41 14.21 -2.99
C MET A 156 0.02 14.44 -2.44
N ARG A 157 -0.42 15.69 -2.37
CA ARG A 157 -1.82 16.04 -2.12
C ARG A 157 -2.34 16.94 -3.22
N GLN A 158 -3.51 16.63 -3.76
CA GLN A 158 -4.20 17.48 -4.72
C GLN A 158 -4.68 18.78 -4.04
N LYS A 159 -4.57 19.91 -4.73
CA LYS A 159 -5.34 21.11 -4.34
C LYS A 159 -6.82 20.83 -4.62
N LYS A 160 -7.67 21.18 -3.66
CA LYS A 160 -9.10 21.33 -3.91
C LYS A 160 -9.34 22.55 -4.77
#